data_AF-A0A6P0HIK9-F1
#
_entry.id   AF-A0A6P0HIK9-F1
#
_cell.length_a   1.000
_cell.length_b   1.000
_cell.length_c   1.000
_cell.angle_alpha   90.00
_cell.angle_beta   90.00
_cell.angle_gamma   90.00
#
_symmetry.space_group_name_H-M   'P 1'
#
loop_
_entity.id
_entity.type
_entity.pdbx_description
1 polymer ?
#
loop_
_entity_poly.entity_id
_entity_poly.type
_entity_poly.pdbx_seq_one_letter_code
_entity_poly.pdbx_strand_id
1 'polypeptide(L)'
;MRSSTIVRAAGAAATVVLSVVGLAALLPYSASAAGDVPSTSSVLAPDMPQAIAEPGAPPVPAGWIVSPGTKSGTPTLDSVVGVSAPHLTHTAVVRGTRATYQWMLDGRPVSGETDPTTVPGPEALGRRLTLDIAFTAPGYAPRAGTFHFGVVALRAVPAGWVSASPRVDGPARFGRALTVRGPVLTHTAIASGATVHYRWFVDGVAAPGATGPTWTPNQAGDLVVGVTVAKPGWKPLAFTLRLGWII
;
A
#
# COMPACT_ATOMS: atom_id res chain seq x y z
N MET A 1 -46.54 57.89 -3.59
CA MET A 1 -46.04 57.44 -4.92
C MET A 1 -45.06 56.32 -4.65
N ARG A 2 -45.52 55.05 -4.61
CA ARG A 2 -45.49 54.09 -5.73
C ARG A 2 -44.09 53.97 -6.35
N SER A 3 -43.36 52.91 -5.97
CA SER A 3 -43.09 51.78 -6.87
C SER A 3 -42.19 50.74 -6.18
N SER A 4 -42.76 49.57 -5.91
CA SER A 4 -42.03 48.32 -5.83
C SER A 4 -41.51 47.96 -7.22
N THR A 5 -40.25 47.57 -7.37
CA THR A 5 -39.82 46.73 -8.49
C THR A 5 -38.67 45.82 -8.03
N ILE A 6 -39.00 44.54 -7.98
CA ILE A 6 -38.10 43.40 -7.92
C ILE A 6 -37.33 43.35 -9.24
N VAL A 7 -36.00 43.24 -9.19
CA VAL A 7 -35.21 42.72 -10.31
C VAL A 7 -34.34 41.58 -9.80
N ARG A 8 -34.52 40.43 -10.46
CA ARG A 8 -33.86 39.15 -10.24
C ARG A 8 -32.37 39.22 -10.57
N ALA A 9 -31.62 38.41 -9.83
CA ALA A 9 -30.41 37.68 -10.18
C ALA A 9 -29.76 37.91 -11.56
N ALA A 10 -28.49 38.33 -11.51
CA ALA A 10 -27.39 37.86 -12.36
C ALA A 10 -26.20 37.73 -11.39
N GLY A 11 -25.54 36.60 -11.17
CA GLY A 11 -25.25 35.50 -12.07
C GLY A 11 -23.76 35.20 -11.95
N ALA A 12 -23.24 35.05 -10.73
CA ALA A 12 -21.91 34.48 -10.52
C ALA A 12 -22.09 33.00 -10.21
N ALA A 13 -22.38 32.23 -11.26
CA ALA A 13 -22.28 30.78 -11.22
C ALA A 13 -20.81 30.43 -11.00
N ALA A 14 -20.43 30.15 -9.76
CA ALA A 14 -19.28 29.29 -9.51
C ALA A 14 -19.72 27.89 -9.97
N THR A 15 -19.45 27.59 -11.24
CA THR A 15 -19.61 26.25 -11.81
C THR A 15 -18.67 25.32 -11.05
N VAL A 16 -19.18 24.69 -9.99
CA VAL A 16 -18.64 23.43 -9.51
C VAL A 16 -18.94 22.43 -10.61
N VAL A 17 -17.92 22.08 -11.39
CA VAL A 17 -18.01 21.01 -12.38
C VAL A 17 -18.20 19.71 -11.62
N LEU A 18 -19.47 19.32 -11.45
CA LEU A 18 -19.89 17.97 -11.12
C LEU A 18 -19.74 17.14 -12.40
N SER A 19 -18.60 16.50 -12.60
CA SER A 19 -18.49 15.47 -13.64
C SER A 19 -18.89 14.13 -13.04
N VAL A 20 -20.15 13.78 -13.22
CA VAL A 20 -20.68 12.43 -13.07
C VAL A 20 -20.79 11.80 -14.46
N VAL A 21 -20.17 10.63 -14.58
CA VAL A 21 -20.28 9.63 -15.66
C VAL A 21 -19.55 9.96 -16.98
N GLY A 22 -18.39 9.31 -17.14
CA GLY A 22 -17.80 9.00 -18.42
C GLY A 22 -17.42 7.52 -18.44
N LEU A 23 -18.15 6.75 -19.24
CA LEU A 23 -17.89 5.37 -19.65
C LEU A 23 -16.41 4.96 -19.53
N ALA A 24 -16.13 3.92 -18.74
CA ALA A 24 -14.87 3.19 -18.88
C ALA A 24 -14.90 2.48 -20.23
N ALA A 25 -14.33 3.11 -21.25
CA ALA A 25 -13.95 2.45 -22.47
C ALA A 25 -13.00 1.30 -22.08
N LEU A 26 -13.38 0.08 -22.43
CA LEU A 26 -12.51 -1.08 -22.44
C LEU A 26 -11.36 -0.79 -23.41
N LEU A 27 -10.27 -0.21 -22.90
CA LEU A 27 -9.00 -0.30 -23.57
C LEU A 27 -8.59 -1.78 -23.50
N PRO A 28 -8.30 -2.45 -24.63
CA PRO A 28 -7.61 -3.73 -24.54
C PRO A 28 -6.29 -3.44 -23.83
N TYR A 29 -6.12 -4.00 -22.63
CA TYR A 29 -4.81 -4.17 -22.04
C TYR A 29 -4.07 -5.11 -23.00
N SER A 30 -3.36 -4.53 -23.96
CA SER A 30 -2.38 -5.24 -24.76
C SER A 30 -1.33 -5.73 -23.78
N ALA A 31 -1.52 -6.96 -23.29
CA ALA A 31 -0.46 -7.71 -22.67
C ALA A 31 0.65 -7.79 -23.72
N SER A 32 1.69 -6.97 -23.55
CA SER A 32 2.94 -7.15 -24.27
C SER A 32 3.59 -8.43 -23.72
N ALA A 33 3.11 -9.56 -24.22
CA ALA A 33 3.80 -10.83 -24.18
C ALA A 33 4.95 -10.76 -25.20
N ALA A 34 6.03 -10.11 -24.79
CA ALA A 34 7.37 -10.15 -25.38
C ALA A 34 8.23 -9.43 -24.34
N GLY A 35 9.12 -10.11 -23.62
CA GLY A 35 10.33 -10.61 -24.24
C GLY A 35 11.43 -9.55 -24.24
N ASP A 36 11.52 -8.69 -23.22
CA ASP A 36 12.69 -7.86 -23.00
C ASP A 36 13.12 -7.95 -21.53
N VAL A 37 14.23 -8.65 -21.31
CA VAL A 37 14.97 -8.57 -20.05
C VAL A 37 15.70 -7.23 -20.12
N PRO A 38 15.43 -6.23 -19.26
CA PRO A 38 16.22 -5.03 -19.24
C PRO A 38 17.65 -5.42 -18.87
N SER A 39 18.57 -5.30 -19.84
CA SER A 39 20.01 -5.42 -19.62
C SER A 39 20.47 -4.14 -18.90
N THR A 40 20.09 -4.01 -17.65
CA THR A 40 20.85 -3.17 -16.72
C THR A 40 21.96 -4.06 -16.19
N SER A 41 23.20 -3.59 -16.26
CA SER A 41 24.33 -4.19 -15.55
C SER A 41 24.02 -4.15 -14.06
N SER A 42 23.23 -5.12 -13.58
CA SER A 42 22.94 -5.28 -12.17
C SER A 42 24.15 -5.95 -11.56
N VAL A 43 24.92 -5.16 -10.82
CA VAL A 43 26.04 -5.69 -10.03
C VAL A 43 25.44 -6.66 -9.02
N LEU A 44 25.86 -7.91 -9.09
CA LEU A 44 25.50 -8.93 -8.11
C LEU A 44 25.73 -8.36 -6.70
N ALA A 45 24.74 -8.52 -5.80
CA ALA A 45 24.93 -8.22 -4.39
C ALA A 45 26.24 -8.87 -3.90
N PRO A 46 27.02 -8.18 -3.04
CA PRO A 46 28.38 -8.58 -2.67
C PRO A 46 28.44 -9.95 -1.98
N ASP A 47 27.33 -10.39 -1.38
CA ASP A 47 27.21 -11.66 -0.66
C ASP A 47 26.71 -12.81 -1.56
N MET A 48 26.30 -12.54 -2.81
CA MET A 48 26.01 -13.59 -3.77
C MET A 48 27.31 -14.21 -4.28
N PRO A 49 27.33 -15.52 -4.55
CA PRO A 49 28.50 -16.16 -5.13
C PRO A 49 28.84 -15.46 -6.45
N GLN A 50 29.91 -14.66 -6.39
CA GLN A 50 30.64 -14.27 -7.57
C GLN A 50 31.23 -15.58 -8.09
N ALA A 51 30.62 -16.18 -9.12
CA ALA A 51 31.31 -17.31 -9.73
C ALA A 51 32.65 -16.75 -10.21
N ILE A 52 33.73 -17.36 -9.74
CA ILE A 52 35.07 -17.18 -10.31
C ILE A 52 34.97 -17.84 -11.70
N ALA A 53 34.33 -17.15 -12.64
CA ALA A 53 34.29 -17.58 -14.01
C ALA A 53 35.72 -17.47 -14.53
N GLU A 54 36.18 -18.47 -15.28
CA GLU A 54 37.42 -18.33 -16.04
C GLU A 54 37.31 -17.04 -16.87
N PRO A 55 38.36 -16.19 -16.91
CA PRO A 55 38.35 -14.98 -17.71
C PRO A 55 37.92 -15.28 -19.15
N GLY A 56 36.77 -14.74 -19.57
CA GLY A 56 36.22 -14.95 -20.91
C GLY A 56 35.15 -16.05 -21.05
N ALA A 57 34.72 -16.70 -19.97
CA ALA A 57 33.60 -17.65 -20.04
C ALA A 57 32.30 -16.96 -20.53
N PRO A 58 31.51 -17.60 -21.42
CA PRO A 58 30.24 -17.04 -21.86
C PRO A 58 29.26 -16.96 -20.67
N PRO A 59 28.34 -15.97 -20.64
CA PRO A 59 27.32 -15.91 -19.61
C PRO A 59 26.35 -17.09 -19.76
N VAL A 60 25.70 -17.48 -18.67
CA VAL A 60 24.56 -18.42 -18.72
C VAL A 60 23.59 -17.98 -19.83
N PRO A 61 23.27 -18.85 -20.81
CA PRO A 61 22.42 -18.46 -21.93
C PRO A 61 21.03 -18.01 -21.47
N ALA A 62 20.53 -16.90 -22.01
CA ALA A 62 19.20 -16.39 -21.63
C ALA A 62 18.09 -17.40 -21.95
N GLY A 63 18.20 -18.13 -23.06
CA GLY A 63 17.25 -19.18 -23.44
C GLY A 63 17.23 -20.40 -22.51
N TRP A 64 18.13 -20.48 -21.52
CA TRP A 64 18.04 -21.49 -20.46
C TRP A 64 17.05 -21.12 -19.35
N ILE A 65 16.72 -19.84 -19.24
CA ILE A 65 15.81 -19.30 -18.24
C ILE A 65 14.50 -18.96 -18.96
N VAL A 66 13.53 -19.88 -18.90
CA VAL A 66 12.18 -19.64 -19.45
C VAL A 66 11.48 -18.56 -18.64
N SER A 67 11.61 -18.64 -17.31
CA SER A 67 11.22 -17.56 -16.41
C SER A 67 12.10 -17.55 -15.15
N PRO A 68 12.45 -16.37 -14.62
CA PRO A 68 13.19 -16.27 -13.36
C PRO A 68 12.30 -16.49 -12.12
N GLY A 69 11.01 -16.76 -12.33
CA GLY A 69 9.98 -16.83 -11.29
C GLY A 69 9.06 -15.60 -11.29
N THR A 70 7.96 -15.70 -10.54
CA THR A 70 6.92 -14.67 -10.45
C THR A 70 6.86 -14.12 -9.03
N LYS A 71 6.85 -12.78 -8.89
CA LYS A 71 6.71 -12.12 -7.59
C LYS A 71 5.34 -12.41 -6.96
N SER A 72 5.33 -12.58 -5.65
CA SER A 72 4.13 -12.75 -4.85
C SER A 72 4.20 -11.94 -3.55
N GLY A 73 3.02 -11.64 -3.00
CA GLY A 73 2.87 -10.85 -1.77
C GLY A 73 2.99 -9.34 -1.99
N THR A 74 2.61 -8.61 -0.95
CA THR A 74 2.75 -7.14 -0.85
C THR A 74 3.78 -6.86 0.24
N PRO A 75 4.72 -5.92 0.05
CA PRO A 75 5.74 -5.60 1.05
C PRO A 75 5.11 -4.88 2.24
N THR A 76 4.51 -5.62 3.15
CA THR A 76 4.05 -5.12 4.45
C THR A 76 4.74 -5.88 5.57
N LEU A 77 4.94 -5.22 6.71
CA LEU A 77 5.44 -5.91 7.90
C LEU A 77 4.63 -7.18 8.20
N ASP A 78 5.33 -8.21 8.64
CA ASP A 78 4.78 -9.52 9.01
C ASP A 78 4.05 -10.25 7.87
N SER A 79 4.24 -9.83 6.62
CA SER A 79 3.64 -10.46 5.44
C SER A 79 4.72 -11.09 4.57
N VAL A 80 4.52 -12.36 4.22
CA VAL A 80 5.45 -13.06 3.34
C VAL A 80 5.41 -12.43 1.94
N VAL A 81 6.59 -12.13 1.42
CA VAL A 81 6.82 -11.78 0.02
C VAL A 81 7.85 -12.72 -0.56
N GLY A 82 7.82 -12.92 -1.87
CA GLY A 82 8.82 -13.77 -2.50
C GLY A 82 8.65 -13.94 -3.99
N VAL A 83 9.39 -14.89 -4.51
CA VAL A 83 9.37 -15.27 -5.92
C VAL A 83 9.17 -16.78 -6.02
N SER A 84 8.34 -17.22 -6.96
CA SER A 84 8.21 -18.65 -7.26
C SER A 84 9.52 -19.25 -7.77
N ALA A 85 9.66 -20.58 -7.71
CA ALA A 85 10.80 -21.25 -8.32
C ALA A 85 10.94 -20.85 -9.81
N PRO A 86 12.19 -20.67 -10.30
CA PRO A 86 12.43 -20.36 -11.70
C PRO A 86 12.08 -21.55 -12.59
N HIS A 87 11.59 -21.27 -13.80
CA HIS A 87 11.39 -22.29 -14.81
C HIS A 87 12.60 -22.29 -15.75
N LEU A 88 13.34 -23.40 -15.72
CA LEU A 88 14.54 -23.60 -16.53
C LEU A 88 14.27 -24.64 -17.62
N THR A 89 14.93 -24.51 -18.77
CA THR A 89 14.83 -25.51 -19.84
C THR A 89 15.60 -26.78 -19.49
N HIS A 90 15.26 -27.90 -20.15
CA HIS A 90 15.94 -29.19 -19.93
C HIS A 90 17.46 -29.11 -20.20
N THR A 91 17.91 -28.24 -21.12
CA THR A 91 19.34 -27.98 -21.37
C THR A 91 20.07 -27.34 -20.20
N ALA A 92 19.35 -26.66 -19.30
CA ALA A 92 19.88 -26.06 -18.08
C ALA A 92 19.94 -27.07 -16.90
N VAL A 93 18.95 -27.96 -16.83
CA VAL A 93 18.81 -28.98 -15.76
C VAL A 93 19.91 -30.04 -15.85
N VAL A 94 20.35 -30.39 -17.07
CA VAL A 94 21.37 -31.43 -17.32
C VAL A 94 22.81 -30.97 -17.00
N ARG A 95 23.05 -29.67 -16.72
CA ARG A 95 24.40 -29.12 -16.47
C ARG A 95 24.63 -28.54 -15.07
N GLY A 96 23.70 -28.71 -14.14
CA GLY A 96 23.87 -28.23 -12.76
C GLY A 96 23.64 -26.72 -12.57
N THR A 97 22.77 -26.12 -13.38
CA THR A 97 22.38 -24.71 -13.22
C THR A 97 21.64 -24.49 -11.89
N ARG A 98 22.00 -23.43 -11.15
CA ARG A 98 21.39 -23.09 -9.85
C ARG A 98 21.01 -21.62 -9.79
N ALA A 99 19.92 -21.32 -9.08
CA ALA A 99 19.54 -19.96 -8.71
C ALA A 99 19.98 -19.68 -7.27
N THR A 100 20.51 -18.50 -7.04
CA THR A 100 20.87 -17.97 -5.72
C THR A 100 20.19 -16.62 -5.55
N TYR A 101 19.82 -16.29 -4.31
CA TYR A 101 19.05 -15.09 -3.98
C TYR A 101 19.75 -14.28 -2.90
N GLN A 102 19.51 -12.98 -2.92
CA GLN A 102 19.93 -12.07 -1.85
C GLN A 102 18.89 -10.95 -1.71
N TRP A 103 18.26 -10.85 -0.55
CA TRP A 103 17.37 -9.72 -0.25
C TRP A 103 18.15 -8.45 0.03
N MET A 104 17.57 -7.32 -0.38
CA MET A 104 18.20 -6.01 -0.33
C MET A 104 17.22 -4.98 0.25
N LEU A 105 17.72 -4.12 1.14
CA LEU A 105 17.00 -2.97 1.69
C LEU A 105 17.73 -1.68 1.34
N ASP A 106 17.07 -0.80 0.56
CA ASP A 106 17.66 0.41 -0.03
C ASP A 106 18.99 0.13 -0.75
N GLY A 107 19.07 -1.00 -1.46
CA GLY A 107 20.26 -1.41 -2.20
C GLY A 107 21.39 -1.97 -1.32
N ARG A 108 21.15 -2.23 -0.03
CA ARG A 108 22.11 -2.91 0.85
C ARG A 108 21.66 -4.34 1.14
N PRO A 109 22.57 -5.33 1.12
CA PRO A 109 22.21 -6.72 1.40
C PRO A 109 21.70 -6.88 2.83
N VAL A 110 20.66 -7.70 2.98
CA VAL A 110 20.17 -8.15 4.27
C VAL A 110 20.88 -9.46 4.61
N SER A 111 21.73 -9.42 5.63
CA SER A 111 22.57 -10.56 6.02
C SER A 111 21.73 -11.81 6.31
N GLY A 112 22.05 -12.93 5.65
CA GLY A 112 21.41 -14.23 5.87
C GLY A 112 20.10 -14.45 5.13
N GLU A 113 19.55 -13.42 4.48
CA GLU A 113 18.30 -13.52 3.72
C GLU A 113 18.58 -13.97 2.27
N THR A 114 18.77 -15.27 2.09
CA THR A 114 19.06 -15.92 0.79
C THR A 114 17.96 -16.83 0.28
N ASP A 115 16.84 -16.90 1.00
CA ASP A 115 15.67 -17.67 0.58
C ASP A 115 14.86 -16.93 -0.49
N PRO A 116 14.14 -17.65 -1.37
CA PRO A 116 13.27 -17.03 -2.39
C PRO A 116 12.08 -16.27 -1.78
N THR A 117 11.85 -16.41 -0.47
CA THR A 117 10.80 -15.75 0.31
C THR A 117 11.41 -15.09 1.54
N THR A 118 10.85 -13.95 1.97
CA THR A 118 11.21 -13.29 3.23
C THR A 118 9.97 -12.70 3.91
N VAL A 119 10.08 -12.42 5.20
CA VAL A 119 9.13 -11.62 5.97
C VAL A 119 9.84 -10.35 6.41
N PRO A 120 9.50 -9.18 5.84
CA PRO A 120 10.17 -7.93 6.19
C PRO A 120 10.02 -7.60 7.68
N GLY A 121 11.15 -7.43 8.37
CA GLY A 121 11.20 -7.00 9.77
C GLY A 121 10.99 -5.50 9.95
N PRO A 122 10.88 -5.01 11.21
CA PRO A 122 10.64 -3.60 11.52
C PRO A 122 11.66 -2.64 10.90
N GLU A 123 12.92 -3.06 10.76
CA GLU A 123 14.02 -2.33 10.14
C GLU A 123 13.85 -2.06 8.64
N ALA A 124 12.90 -2.74 8.00
CA ALA A 124 12.54 -2.54 6.61
C ALA A 124 11.49 -1.44 6.41
N LEU A 125 10.77 -1.01 7.47
CA LEU A 125 9.65 -0.09 7.36
C LEU A 125 10.07 1.23 6.68
N GLY A 126 9.34 1.60 5.62
CA GLY A 126 9.60 2.81 4.83
C GLY A 126 10.77 2.70 3.85
N ARG A 127 11.45 1.55 3.79
CA ARG A 127 12.61 1.29 2.92
C ARG A 127 12.20 0.50 1.68
N ARG A 128 13.00 0.59 0.62
CA ARG A 128 12.78 -0.14 -0.63
C ARG A 128 13.30 -1.57 -0.49
N LEU A 129 12.41 -2.53 -0.71
CA LEU A 129 12.72 -3.95 -0.72
C LEU A 129 12.91 -4.45 -2.16
N THR A 130 14.07 -5.05 -2.42
CA THR A 130 14.39 -5.74 -3.68
C THR A 130 14.98 -7.12 -3.40
N LEU A 131 14.89 -8.02 -4.37
CA LEU A 131 15.53 -9.34 -4.33
C LEU A 131 16.42 -9.47 -5.56
N ASP A 132 17.72 -9.62 -5.35
CA ASP A 132 18.62 -9.98 -6.43
C ASP A 132 18.65 -11.49 -6.60
N ILE A 133 18.68 -11.93 -7.85
CA ILE A 133 18.77 -13.34 -8.25
C ILE A 133 19.95 -13.53 -9.19
N ALA A 134 20.69 -14.61 -8.99
CA ALA A 134 21.80 -15.00 -9.86
C ALA A 134 21.70 -16.46 -10.28
N PHE A 135 21.76 -16.69 -11.59
CA PHE A 135 21.85 -18.02 -12.19
C PHE A 135 23.32 -18.37 -12.46
N THR A 136 23.77 -19.49 -11.91
CA THR A 136 25.14 -20.00 -12.06
C THR A 136 25.14 -21.38 -12.70
N ALA A 137 26.13 -21.67 -13.52
CA ALA A 137 26.36 -22.98 -14.11
C ALA A 137 27.86 -23.22 -14.30
N PRO A 138 28.36 -24.47 -14.16
CA PRO A 138 29.76 -24.81 -14.39
C PRO A 138 30.23 -24.40 -15.80
N GLY A 139 31.34 -23.67 -15.87
CA GLY A 139 31.92 -23.18 -17.13
C GLY A 139 31.25 -21.94 -17.73
N TYR A 140 30.31 -21.31 -17.02
CA TYR A 140 29.62 -20.09 -17.46
C TYR A 140 29.79 -18.96 -16.44
N ALA A 141 29.84 -17.73 -16.94
CA ALA A 141 29.70 -16.55 -16.10
C ALA A 141 28.24 -16.42 -15.60
N PRO A 142 28.00 -15.91 -14.37
CA PRO A 142 26.67 -15.78 -13.83
C PRO A 142 25.79 -14.86 -14.67
N ARG A 143 24.48 -15.12 -14.66
CA ARG A 143 23.47 -14.18 -15.16
C ARG A 143 22.62 -13.69 -14.01
N ALA A 144 22.57 -12.38 -13.81
CA ALA A 144 21.85 -11.73 -12.72
C ALA A 144 20.51 -11.12 -13.17
N GLY A 145 19.63 -10.90 -12.20
CA GLY A 145 18.41 -10.12 -12.33
C GLY A 145 17.96 -9.58 -10.96
N THR A 146 16.97 -8.70 -10.97
CA THR A 146 16.45 -8.05 -9.76
C THR A 146 14.92 -7.99 -9.78
N PHE A 147 14.30 -8.34 -8.67
CA PHE A 147 12.87 -8.18 -8.43
C PHE A 147 12.60 -6.98 -7.52
N HIS A 148 11.73 -6.08 -7.97
CA HIS A 148 11.31 -4.91 -7.18
C HIS A 148 9.98 -5.16 -6.48
N PHE A 149 9.97 -5.18 -5.14
CA PHE A 149 8.74 -5.34 -4.35
C PHE A 149 8.10 -4.00 -3.98
N GLY A 150 8.90 -2.94 -3.84
CA GLY A 150 8.43 -1.59 -3.51
C GLY A 150 8.86 -1.17 -2.12
N VAL A 151 8.16 -0.19 -1.55
CA VAL A 151 8.43 0.31 -0.20
C VAL A 151 7.68 -0.53 0.82
N VAL A 152 8.35 -0.97 1.88
CA VAL A 152 7.70 -1.73 2.96
C VAL A 152 6.80 -0.81 3.77
N ALA A 153 5.55 -1.22 3.95
CA ALA A 153 4.54 -0.46 4.70
C ALA A 153 4.00 -1.23 5.91
N LEU A 154 3.29 -0.54 6.79
CA LEU A 154 2.47 -1.23 7.80
C LEU A 154 1.30 -1.94 7.13
N ARG A 155 0.93 -3.11 7.66
CA ARG A 155 -0.30 -3.79 7.27
C ARG A 155 -1.51 -2.91 7.61
N ALA A 156 -2.44 -2.77 6.68
CA ALA A 156 -3.66 -1.99 6.91
C ALA A 156 -4.67 -2.76 7.76
N VAL A 157 -5.35 -2.06 8.67
CA VAL A 157 -6.56 -2.57 9.32
C VAL A 157 -7.60 -2.91 8.23
N PRO A 158 -8.08 -4.16 8.14
CA PRO A 158 -9.00 -4.57 7.08
C PRO A 158 -10.34 -3.85 7.20
N ALA A 159 -10.92 -3.42 6.08
CA ALA A 159 -12.25 -2.80 6.09
C ALA A 159 -13.33 -3.74 6.67
N GLY A 160 -13.21 -5.05 6.42
CA GLY A 160 -14.12 -6.08 6.96
C GLY A 160 -14.05 -6.26 8.49
N TRP A 161 -13.20 -5.54 9.20
CA TRP A 161 -13.23 -5.47 10.67
C TRP A 161 -14.35 -4.60 11.20
N VAL A 162 -14.96 -3.77 10.35
CA VAL A 162 -16.10 -2.92 10.69
C VAL A 162 -17.36 -3.51 10.05
N SER A 163 -18.26 -4.04 10.87
CA SER A 163 -19.54 -4.61 10.41
C SER A 163 -20.62 -3.54 10.21
N ALA A 164 -20.51 -2.40 10.91
CA ALA A 164 -21.35 -1.24 10.68
C ALA A 164 -20.53 0.05 10.79
N SER A 165 -20.57 0.86 9.73
CA SER A 165 -19.86 2.15 9.66
C SER A 165 -20.36 3.13 10.72
N PRO A 166 -19.48 4.04 11.20
CA PRO A 166 -19.89 5.05 12.15
C PRO A 166 -20.81 6.06 11.48
N ARG A 167 -21.77 6.60 12.22
CA ARG A 167 -22.69 7.66 11.77
C ARG A 167 -23.07 8.56 12.93
N VAL A 168 -23.44 9.80 12.64
CA VAL A 168 -24.08 10.67 13.63
C VAL A 168 -25.55 10.80 13.26
N ASP A 169 -26.42 10.67 14.26
CA ASP A 169 -27.86 10.87 14.06
C ASP A 169 -28.24 12.29 14.49
N GLY A 170 -29.10 12.92 13.68
CA GLY A 170 -29.64 14.26 13.96
C GLY A 170 -28.71 15.41 13.56
N PRO A 171 -29.26 16.63 13.47
CA PRO A 171 -28.50 17.81 13.07
C PRO A 171 -27.52 18.25 14.17
N ALA A 172 -26.32 18.66 13.76
CA ALA A 172 -25.37 19.28 14.67
C ALA A 172 -25.86 20.67 15.09
N ARG A 173 -25.78 20.96 16.40
CA ARG A 173 -26.25 22.21 17.00
C ARG A 173 -25.31 22.64 18.11
N PHE A 174 -25.07 23.94 18.22
CA PHE A 174 -24.30 24.51 19.33
C PHE A 174 -24.92 24.15 20.69
N GLY A 175 -24.07 23.84 21.67
CA GLY A 175 -24.50 23.55 23.05
C GLY A 175 -25.30 22.25 23.24
N ARG A 176 -25.48 21.43 22.18
CA ARG A 176 -26.13 20.12 22.27
C ARG A 176 -25.15 18.98 22.07
N ALA A 177 -25.27 17.95 22.91
CA ALA A 177 -24.45 16.76 22.80
C ALA A 177 -24.71 16.05 21.46
N LEU A 178 -23.63 15.73 20.75
CA LEU A 178 -23.63 14.93 19.54
C LEU A 178 -23.01 13.59 19.84
N THR A 179 -23.64 12.53 19.36
CA THR A 179 -23.21 11.16 19.62
C THR A 179 -23.00 10.43 18.31
N VAL A 180 -21.77 9.94 18.12
CA VAL A 180 -21.44 9.01 17.05
C VAL A 180 -21.94 7.62 17.45
N ARG A 181 -22.78 7.02 16.60
CA ARG A 181 -23.12 5.60 16.68
C ARG A 181 -22.13 4.80 15.85
N GLY A 182 -21.56 3.74 16.44
CA GLY A 182 -20.55 2.92 15.79
C GLY A 182 -19.16 3.58 15.76
N PRO A 183 -18.16 2.95 15.13
CA PRO A 183 -18.26 1.75 14.31
C PRO A 183 -18.52 0.50 15.16
N VAL A 184 -19.22 -0.48 14.58
CA VAL A 184 -19.35 -1.80 15.20
C VAL A 184 -18.22 -2.68 14.68
N LEU A 185 -17.38 -3.17 15.59
CA LEU A 185 -16.28 -4.07 15.26
C LEU A 185 -16.76 -5.52 15.19
N THR A 186 -16.18 -6.30 14.28
CA THR A 186 -16.39 -7.75 14.25
C THR A 186 -15.71 -8.43 15.44
N HIS A 187 -16.14 -9.64 15.78
CA HIS A 187 -15.49 -10.44 16.83
C HIS A 187 -13.99 -10.64 16.56
N THR A 188 -13.63 -10.92 15.30
CA THR A 188 -12.23 -11.07 14.87
C THR A 188 -11.41 -9.81 15.13
N ALA A 189 -11.97 -8.62 14.85
CA ALA A 189 -11.29 -7.36 15.09
C ALA A 189 -11.00 -7.16 16.59
N ILE A 190 -12.01 -7.40 17.43
CA ILE A 190 -11.89 -7.28 18.90
C ILE A 190 -10.85 -8.28 19.43
N ALA A 191 -10.95 -9.55 19.04
CA ALA A 191 -10.02 -10.60 19.46
C ALA A 191 -8.57 -10.32 19.02
N SER A 192 -8.38 -9.57 17.93
CA SER A 192 -7.06 -9.17 17.44
C SER A 192 -6.47 -7.93 18.13
N GLY A 193 -7.18 -7.34 19.10
CA GLY A 193 -6.75 -6.16 19.85
C GLY A 193 -7.07 -4.82 19.16
N ALA A 194 -8.03 -4.78 18.24
CA ALA A 194 -8.44 -3.53 17.61
C ALA A 194 -9.21 -2.62 18.59
N THR A 195 -8.96 -1.32 18.51
CA THR A 195 -9.60 -0.29 19.35
C THR A 195 -10.14 0.85 18.48
N VAL A 196 -11.11 1.60 19.01
CA VAL A 196 -11.73 2.74 18.32
C VAL A 196 -11.35 4.03 19.04
N HIS A 197 -10.96 5.05 18.26
CA HIS A 197 -10.67 6.39 18.73
C HIS A 197 -11.53 7.43 18.03
N TYR A 198 -11.89 8.48 18.74
CA TYR A 198 -12.64 9.62 18.22
C TYR A 198 -11.82 10.89 18.36
N ARG A 199 -11.98 11.80 17.41
CA ARG A 199 -11.43 13.15 17.49
C ARG A 199 -12.37 14.13 16.81
N TRP A 200 -12.82 15.13 17.56
CA TRP A 200 -13.69 16.18 17.05
C TRP A 200 -12.88 17.39 16.58
N PHE A 201 -13.38 18.04 15.53
CA PHE A 201 -12.77 19.21 14.90
C PHE A 201 -13.84 20.27 14.64
N VAL A 202 -13.53 21.52 14.96
CA VAL A 202 -14.36 22.69 14.59
C VAL A 202 -13.52 23.58 13.68
N ASP A 203 -14.04 23.93 12.51
CA ASP A 203 -13.34 24.70 11.48
C ASP A 203 -11.95 24.13 11.15
N GLY A 204 -11.84 22.80 11.13
CA GLY A 204 -10.60 22.07 10.89
C GLY A 204 -9.62 22.01 12.08
N VAL A 205 -9.91 22.69 13.19
CA VAL A 205 -9.08 22.69 14.40
C VAL A 205 -9.56 21.62 15.37
N ALA A 206 -8.64 20.78 15.86
CA ALA A 206 -8.96 19.74 16.81
C ALA A 206 -9.47 20.32 18.14
N ALA A 207 -10.67 19.90 18.56
CA ALA A 207 -11.23 20.28 19.85
C ALA A 207 -10.47 19.57 21.00
N PRO A 208 -9.81 20.30 21.91
CA PRO A 208 -9.08 19.69 23.02
C PRO A 208 -9.99 18.86 23.93
N GLY A 209 -9.55 17.67 24.33
CA GLY A 209 -10.30 16.75 25.20
C GLY A 209 -11.50 16.06 24.55
N ALA A 210 -11.87 16.42 23.31
CA ALA A 210 -12.96 15.82 22.58
C ALA A 210 -12.53 14.49 21.93
N THR A 211 -12.41 13.43 22.73
CA THR A 211 -11.95 12.10 22.29
C THR A 211 -12.97 10.98 22.49
N GLY A 212 -14.16 11.32 23.00
CA GLY A 212 -15.25 10.38 23.20
C GLY A 212 -16.18 10.28 21.98
N PRO A 213 -17.02 9.23 21.93
CA PRO A 213 -18.08 9.11 20.93
C PRO A 213 -19.16 10.19 21.09
N THR A 214 -19.28 10.78 22.29
CA THR A 214 -20.17 11.89 22.57
C THR A 214 -19.37 13.15 22.90
N TRP A 215 -19.76 14.28 22.31
CA TRP A 215 -19.17 15.57 22.60
C TRP A 215 -20.21 16.69 22.47
N THR A 216 -20.10 17.71 23.32
CA THR A 216 -20.95 18.90 23.27
C THR A 216 -20.13 20.07 22.75
N PRO A 217 -20.42 20.60 21.56
CA PRO A 217 -19.72 21.76 21.02
C PRO A 217 -19.94 23.00 21.90
N ASN A 218 -18.85 23.72 22.16
CA ASN A 218 -18.82 24.95 22.96
C ASN A 218 -18.54 26.21 22.12
N GLN A 219 -18.48 26.08 20.79
CA GLN A 219 -18.30 27.15 19.82
C GLN A 219 -19.05 26.80 18.52
N ALA A 220 -19.42 27.80 17.73
CA ALA A 220 -19.97 27.64 16.39
C ALA A 220 -18.87 27.30 15.36
N GLY A 221 -19.23 26.73 14.21
CA GLY A 221 -18.28 26.40 13.14
C GLY A 221 -18.64 25.14 12.35
N ASP A 222 -17.83 24.78 11.34
CA ASP A 222 -17.97 23.53 10.59
C ASP A 222 -17.47 22.35 11.43
N LEU A 223 -18.38 21.42 11.71
CA LEU A 223 -18.11 20.31 12.61
C LEU A 223 -17.76 19.03 11.85
N VAL A 224 -16.62 18.44 12.22
CA VAL A 224 -16.14 17.16 11.68
C VAL A 224 -15.71 16.25 12.82
N VAL A 225 -16.01 14.96 12.72
CA VAL A 225 -15.43 13.94 13.60
C VAL A 225 -14.66 12.90 12.80
N GLY A 226 -13.40 12.71 13.20
CA GLY A 226 -12.56 11.61 12.76
C GLY A 226 -12.78 10.41 13.67
N VAL A 227 -13.12 9.27 13.09
CA VAL A 227 -13.28 8.00 13.79
C VAL A 227 -12.23 7.04 13.27
N THR A 228 -11.39 6.49 14.14
CA THR A 228 -10.26 5.67 13.74
C THR A 228 -10.31 4.31 14.42
N VAL A 229 -10.25 3.24 13.63
CA VAL A 229 -10.04 1.87 14.12
C VAL A 229 -8.55 1.56 14.00
N ALA A 230 -7.92 1.30 15.14
CA ALA A 230 -6.48 1.11 15.26
C ALA A 230 -6.13 -0.25 15.84
N LYS A 231 -5.00 -0.81 15.40
CA LYS A 231 -4.32 -1.93 16.02
C LYS A 231 -2.83 -1.58 16.13
N PRO A 232 -2.15 -1.84 17.27
CA PRO A 232 -0.72 -1.57 17.39
C PRO A 232 0.08 -2.21 16.25
N GLY A 233 1.00 -1.43 15.65
CA GLY A 233 1.83 -1.87 14.52
C GLY A 233 1.13 -1.91 13.16
N TRP A 234 -0.11 -1.42 13.04
CA TRP A 234 -0.89 -1.46 11.80
C TRP A 234 -1.26 -0.06 11.33
N LYS A 235 -1.37 0.13 10.02
CA LYS A 235 -1.94 1.35 9.45
C LYS A 235 -3.43 1.39 9.82
N PRO A 236 -3.90 2.42 10.52
CA PRO A 236 -5.27 2.47 11.01
C PRO A 236 -6.28 2.69 9.86
N LEU A 237 -7.53 2.29 10.11
CA LEU A 237 -8.67 2.56 9.25
C LEU A 237 -9.42 3.78 9.77
N ALA A 238 -9.53 4.84 8.97
CA ALA A 238 -10.15 6.10 9.37
C ALA A 238 -11.46 6.37 8.60
N PHE A 239 -12.45 6.89 9.33
CA PHE A 239 -13.70 7.43 8.81
C PHE A 239 -13.79 8.91 9.17
N THR A 240 -14.34 9.70 8.26
CA THR A 240 -14.59 11.13 8.49
C THR A 240 -16.08 11.37 8.34
N LEU A 241 -16.73 11.85 9.41
CA LEU A 241 -18.12 12.26 9.37
C LEU A 241 -18.15 13.79 9.38
N ARG A 242 -18.72 14.38 8.33
CA ARG A 242 -18.95 15.83 8.24
C ARG A 242 -20.36 16.10 8.69
N LEU A 243 -20.51 16.94 9.71
CA LEU A 243 -21.80 17.31 10.28
C LEU A 243 -22.27 18.69 9.80
N GLY A 244 -21.38 19.45 9.18
CA GLY A 244 -21.66 20.78 8.65
C GLY A 244 -21.58 21.87 9.70
N TRP A 245 -21.99 23.07 9.28
CA TRP A 245 -21.97 24.27 10.09
C TRP A 245 -23.00 24.20 11.24
N ILE A 246 -22.55 24.49 12.46
CA ILE A 246 -23.42 24.69 13.62
C ILE A 246 -23.52 26.17 13.97
N ILE A 247 -24.74 26.61 14.24
CA ILE A 247 -25.12 27.98 14.67
C ILE A 247 -25.41 27.94 16.16
#